data_AF-A0A5Q4DGR4-F1
#
_entry.id   AF-A0A5Q4DGR4-F1
#
_cell.length_a   1.000
_cell.length_b   1.000
_cell.length_c   1.000
_cell.angle_alpha   90.00
_cell.angle_beta   90.00
_cell.angle_gamma   90.00
#
_symmetry.space_group_name_H-M   'P 1'
#
loop_
_entity.id
_entity.type
_entity.pdbx_description
1 polymer ?
#
loop_
_entity_poly.entity_id
_entity_poly.type
_entity_poly.pdbx_seq_one_letter_code
_entity_poly.pdbx_strand_id
1 'polypeptide(L)'
;MTNFKIILLVLAALMLAAIALGLWVHSSDRAQAAQVWAALESAREADPQLYDPTMVADLPEIAQRYFARAVEPGTEVVPEI
;
A
#
# COMPACT_ATOMS: atom_id res chain seq x y z
N MET A 1 2.58 -22.32 -48.99
CA MET A 1 1.50 -22.73 -48.07
C MET A 1 2.02 -23.16 -46.69
N THR A 2 3.09 -23.95 -46.60
CA THR A 2 3.67 -24.42 -45.31
C THR A 2 4.25 -23.30 -44.44
N ASN A 3 5.01 -22.36 -45.03
CA ASN A 3 5.65 -21.28 -44.28
C ASN A 3 4.64 -20.36 -43.60
N PHE A 4 3.51 -20.08 -44.26
CA PHE A 4 2.43 -19.27 -43.68
C PHE A 4 1.78 -19.95 -42.47
N LYS A 5 1.59 -21.28 -42.53
CA LYS A 5 1.09 -22.07 -41.38
C LYS A 5 2.05 -22.05 -40.20
N ILE A 6 3.36 -22.14 -40.46
CA ILE A 6 4.38 -22.08 -39.42
C ILE A 6 4.38 -20.69 -38.75
N ILE A 7 4.31 -19.62 -39.55
CA ILE A 7 4.24 -18.25 -39.03
C ILE A 7 3.00 -18.06 -38.13
N LEU A 8 1.84 -18.56 -38.57
CA LEU A 8 0.60 -18.53 -37.79
C LEU A 8 0.73 -19.29 -36.47
N LEU A 9 1.34 -20.48 -36.49
CA LEU A 9 1.58 -21.27 -35.29
C LEU A 9 2.49 -20.57 -34.29
N VAL A 10 3.58 -19.96 -34.77
CA VAL A 10 4.50 -19.19 -33.93
C VAL A 10 3.79 -17.98 -33.34
N LEU A 11 3.01 -17.25 -34.13
CA LEU A 11 2.28 -16.08 -33.65
C LEU A 11 1.24 -16.47 -32.58
N ALA A 12 0.50 -17.56 -32.80
CA ALA A 12 -0.45 -18.08 -31.83
C ALA A 12 0.24 -18.51 -30.53
N ALA A 13 1.39 -19.18 -30.62
CA ALA A 13 2.17 -19.56 -29.44
C ALA A 13 2.67 -18.34 -28.66
N LEU A 14 3.16 -17.31 -29.35
CA LEU A 14 3.59 -16.05 -28.73
C LEU A 14 2.42 -15.33 -28.05
N MET A 15 1.25 -15.28 -28.68
CA MET A 15 0.05 -14.70 -28.05
C MET A 15 -0.34 -15.45 -26.78
N LEU A 16 -0.34 -16.78 -26.81
CA LEU A 16 -0.66 -17.59 -25.62
C LEU A 16 0.36 -17.37 -24.50
N ALA A 17 1.65 -17.30 -24.84
CA ALA A 17 2.70 -17.00 -23.87
C ALA A 17 2.52 -15.61 -23.24
N ALA A 18 2.20 -14.59 -24.05
CA ALA A 18 1.95 -13.24 -23.57
C ALA A 18 0.73 -13.17 -22.63
N ILE A 19 -0.36 -13.87 -22.98
CA ILE A 19 -1.56 -13.93 -22.13
C ILE A 19 -1.25 -14.65 -20.81
N ALA A 20 -0.59 -15.80 -20.86
CA ALA A 20 -0.21 -16.55 -19.68
C ALA A 20 0.68 -15.72 -18.74
N LEU A 21 1.67 -15.00 -19.31
CA LEU A 21 2.54 -14.12 -18.55
C LEU A 21 1.77 -12.94 -17.93
N GLY A 22 0.88 -12.30 -18.70
CA GLY A 22 0.06 -11.21 -18.21
C GLY A 22 -0.86 -11.62 -17.05
N LEU A 23 -1.49 -12.80 -17.15
CA LEU A 23 -2.30 -13.36 -16.08
C LEU A 23 -1.46 -13.67 -14.83
N TRP A 24 -0.27 -14.23 -15.01
CA TRP A 24 0.63 -14.55 -13.90
C TRP A 24 1.08 -13.29 -13.17
N VAL A 25 1.55 -12.27 -13.90
CA VAL A 25 1.96 -10.98 -13.32
C VAL A 25 0.81 -10.33 -12.56
N HIS A 26 -0.36 -10.23 -13.18
CA HIS A 26 -1.54 -9.64 -12.52
C HIS A 26 -1.96 -10.38 -11.26
N SER A 27 -1.88 -11.71 -11.26
CA SER A 27 -2.16 -12.52 -10.07
C SER A 27 -1.11 -12.32 -8.98
N SER A 28 0.16 -12.22 -9.36
CA SER A 28 1.29 -12.00 -8.46
C SER A 28 1.21 -10.63 -7.80
N ASP A 29 0.95 -9.58 -8.58
CA ASP A 29 0.81 -8.21 -8.07
C ASP A 29 -0.34 -8.11 -7.07
N ARG A 30 -1.48 -8.75 -7.35
CA ARG A 30 -2.60 -8.81 -6.40
C ARG A 30 -2.24 -9.57 -5.14
N ALA A 31 -1.56 -10.71 -5.26
CA ALA A 31 -1.13 -11.48 -4.10
C ALA A 31 -0.12 -10.70 -3.24
N GLN A 32 0.81 -9.98 -3.88
CA GLN A 32 1.79 -9.15 -3.20
C GLN A 32 1.12 -7.96 -2.50
N ALA A 33 0.19 -7.27 -3.18
CA ALA A 33 -0.57 -6.19 -2.56
C ALA A 33 -1.38 -6.68 -1.35
N ALA A 34 -2.02 -7.85 -1.46
CA ALA A 34 -2.76 -8.45 -0.35
C ALA A 34 -1.84 -8.80 0.83
N GLN A 35 -0.65 -9.34 0.57
CA GLN A 35 0.34 -9.65 1.61
C GLN A 35 0.84 -8.38 2.32
N VAL A 36 1.15 -7.33 1.56
CA VAL A 36 1.58 -6.03 2.11
C VAL A 36 0.48 -5.44 2.99
N TRP A 37 -0.78 -5.45 2.52
CA TRP A 37 -1.91 -4.99 3.32
C TRP A 37 -2.11 -5.81 4.60
N ALA A 38 -2.00 -7.14 4.52
CA ALA A 38 -2.09 -8.00 5.70
C ALA A 38 -0.98 -7.71 6.71
N ALA A 39 0.24 -7.47 6.23
CA ALA A 39 1.37 -7.10 7.10
C ALA A 39 1.14 -5.75 7.78
N LEU A 40 0.66 -4.73 7.05
CA LEU A 40 0.32 -3.42 7.60
C LEU A 40 -0.78 -3.51 8.67
N GLU A 41 -1.84 -4.27 8.40
CA GLU A 41 -2.92 -4.48 9.37
C GLU A 41 -2.40 -5.19 10.63
N SER A 42 -1.55 -6.21 10.47
CA SER A 42 -0.97 -6.92 11.61
C SER A 42 0.02 -6.08 12.44
N ALA A 43 0.62 -5.05 11.82
CA ALA A 43 1.52 -4.12 12.47
C ALA A 43 0.80 -2.91 13.10
N ARG A 44 -0.52 -2.79 12.90
CA ARG A 44 -1.31 -1.73 13.52
C ARG A 44 -1.37 -1.97 15.02
N GLU A 45 -1.03 -0.95 15.80
CA GLU A 45 -1.24 -0.97 17.25
C GLU A 45 -2.74 -1.10 17.53
N ALA A 46 -3.12 -2.03 18.41
CA ALA A 46 -4.52 -2.37 18.63
C ALA A 46 -5.29 -1.27 19.40
N ASP A 47 -4.56 -0.45 20.17
CA ASP A 47 -5.10 0.68 20.93
C ASP A 47 -4.12 1.87 20.81
N PRO A 48 -4.12 2.58 19.67
CA PRO A 48 -3.23 3.70 19.47
C PRO A 48 -3.59 4.83 20.43
N GLN A 49 -2.57 5.43 21.03
CA GLN A 49 -2.78 6.59 21.88
C GLN A 49 -3.43 7.71 21.06
N LEU A 50 -4.44 8.38 21.63
CA LEU A 50 -5.12 9.49 20.97
C LEU A 50 -4.47 10.81 21.36
N TYR A 51 -4.32 11.72 20.40
CA TYR A 51 -3.81 13.06 20.62
C TYR A 51 -4.70 13.82 21.61
N ASP A 52 -4.11 14.17 22.75
CA ASP A 52 -4.68 15.09 23.72
C ASP A 52 -3.86 16.39 23.67
N PRO A 53 -4.48 17.58 23.54
CA PRO A 53 -3.80 18.86 23.68
C PRO A 53 -2.92 18.99 24.94
N THR A 54 -3.16 18.23 26.01
CA THR A 54 -2.28 18.21 27.18
C THR A 54 -0.89 17.64 26.88
N MET A 55 -0.73 16.82 25.84
CA MET A 55 0.57 16.25 25.43
C MET A 55 1.58 17.31 24.99
N VAL A 56 1.09 18.47 24.54
CA VAL A 56 1.92 19.58 24.05
C VAL A 56 1.97 20.74 25.05
N ALA A 57 1.40 20.60 26.25
CA ALA A 57 1.28 21.69 27.22
C ALA A 57 2.64 22.23 27.71
N ASP A 58 3.67 21.39 27.69
CA ASP A 58 5.04 21.77 28.09
C ASP A 58 5.83 22.43 26.94
N LEU A 59 5.30 22.44 25.72
CA LEU A 59 5.94 23.07 24.56
C LEU A 59 5.74 24.59 24.57
N PRO A 60 6.61 25.36 23.86
CA PRO A 60 6.40 26.79 23.68
C PRO A 60 5.03 27.11 23.06
N GLU A 61 4.47 28.28 23.39
CA GLU A 61 3.15 28.72 22.93
C GLU A 61 2.96 28.61 21.41
N ILE A 62 4.00 28.93 20.64
CA ILE A 62 3.99 28.83 19.17
C ILE A 62 3.75 27.39 18.70
N ALA A 63 4.37 26.40 19.35
CA ALA A 63 4.17 24.99 19.03
C ALA A 63 2.76 24.54 19.42
N GLN A 64 2.27 24.91 20.61
CA GLN A 64 0.90 24.61 21.04
C GLN A 64 -0.14 25.13 20.05
N ARG A 65 0.01 26.39 19.61
CA ARG A 65 -0.88 27.00 18.60
C ARG A 65 -0.81 26.32 17.24
N TYR A 66 0.37 25.84 16.85
CA TYR A 66 0.52 25.07 15.63
C TYR A 66 -0.27 23.76 15.74
N PHE A 67 -0.05 22.97 16.79
CA PHE A 67 -0.75 21.69 16.99
C PHE A 67 -2.27 21.87 17.13
N ALA A 68 -2.72 22.89 17.86
CA ALA A 68 -4.15 23.21 17.99
C ALA A 68 -4.83 23.55 16.65
N ARG A 69 -4.07 23.94 15.62
CA ARG A 69 -4.58 24.17 14.26
C ARG A 69 -4.39 22.96 13.36
N ALA A 70 -3.28 22.24 13.52
CA ALA A 70 -2.84 21.20 12.59
C ALA A 70 -3.42 19.82 12.92
N VAL A 71 -3.78 19.55 14.18
CA VAL A 71 -4.20 18.24 14.65
C VAL A 71 -5.51 18.36 15.42
N GLU A 72 -6.51 17.58 15.03
CA GLU A 72 -7.78 17.50 15.75
C GLU A 72 -7.61 16.63 17.01
N PRO A 73 -8.10 17.06 18.19
CA PRO A 73 -8.12 16.23 19.39
C PRO A 73 -8.78 14.88 19.13
N GLY A 74 -8.16 13.79 19.58
CA GLY A 74 -8.63 12.43 19.28
C GLY A 74 -8.03 11.79 18.02
N THR A 75 -7.11 12.46 17.32
CA THR A 75 -6.34 11.85 16.22
C THR A 75 -5.40 10.77 16.76
N GLU A 76 -5.35 9.59 16.14
CA GLU A 76 -4.41 8.51 16.50
C GLU A 76 -2.95 9.02 16.36
N VAL A 77 -2.14 8.91 17.40
CA VAL A 77 -0.70 9.22 17.35
C VAL A 77 0.11 7.92 17.24
N VAL A 78 1.12 7.94 16.37
CA VAL A 78 2.06 6.83 16.23
C VAL A 78 3.12 6.97 17.32
N PRO A 79 3.36 5.93 18.15
CA PRO A 79 4.42 5.99 19.15
C PRO A 79 5.81 6.15 18.49
N GLU A 80 6.69 6.88 19.16
CA GLU A 80 8.08 7.08 18.73
C GLU A 80 8.79 5.72 18.70
N ILE A 81 9.37 5.37 17.54
CA ILE A 81 10.05 4.09 17.28
C ILE A 81 11.48 4.12 17.81
#